data_AF-A0A2Z6D3S7-F1
#
_entry.id   AF-A0A2Z6D3S7-F1
#
_cell.length_a   1.000
_cell.length_b   1.000
_cell.length_c   1.000
_cell.angle_alpha   90.00
_cell.angle_beta   90.00
_cell.angle_gamma   90.00
#
_symmetry.space_group_name_H-M   'P 1'
#
loop_
_entity.id
_entity.type
_entity.pdbx_description
1 polymer ?
#
loop_
_entity_poly.entity_id
_entity_poly.type
_entity_poly.pdbx_seq_one_letter_code
_entity_poly.pdbx_strand_id
1 'polypeptide(L)' 'MDLPDLLLLAESAKYLISQIEKHPDYQALDYQPDLTIGDAQTALSYLKCELEDNQQPSIVFESVD' A
#
# COMPACT_ATOMS: atom_id res chain seq x y z
N MET A 1 19.03 12.63 6.53
CA MET A 1 18.58 11.39 5.88
C MET A 1 17.23 11.75 5.29
N ASP A 2 17.15 11.86 3.98
CA ASP A 2 15.88 12.22 3.33
C ASP A 2 14.87 11.11 3.59
N LEU A 3 13.64 11.49 3.93
CA LEU A 3 12.55 10.54 4.14
C LEU A 3 12.25 9.85 2.80
N PRO A 4 12.04 8.52 2.78
CA PRO A 4 11.71 7.83 1.55
C PRO A 4 10.38 8.33 0.99
N ASP A 5 10.28 8.35 -0.33
CA ASP A 5 9.03 8.60 -1.04
C ASP A 5 7.93 7.67 -0.49
N LEU A 6 6.80 8.26 -0.09
CA LEU A 6 5.67 7.52 0.51
C LEU A 6 5.11 6.47 -0.45
N LEU A 7 5.13 6.74 -1.76
CA LEU A 7 4.69 5.79 -2.77
C LEU A 7 5.62 4.58 -2.80
N LEU A 8 6.94 4.83 -2.84
CA LEU A 8 7.95 3.77 -2.79
C LEU A 8 7.86 2.96 -1.50
N LEU A 9 7.59 3.62 -0.36
CA LEU A 9 7.41 2.95 0.92
C LEU A 9 6.18 2.03 0.92
N ALA A 10 5.04 2.50 0.40
CA ALA A 10 3.82 1.70 0.30
C ALA A 10 4.01 0.49 -0.62
N GLU A 11 4.68 0.65 -1.76
CA GLU A 11 5.01 -0.44 -2.68
C GLU A 11 5.96 -1.46 -2.06
N SER A 12 7.02 -0.98 -1.40
CA SER A 12 7.99 -1.83 -0.72
C SER A 12 7.34 -2.63 0.40
N ALA A 13 6.46 -2.01 1.20
CA ALA A 13 5.71 -2.69 2.25
C ALA A 13 4.79 -3.77 1.67
N LYS A 14 4.06 -3.46 0.59
CA LYS A 14 3.15 -4.43 -0.06
C LYS A 14 3.94 -5.62 -0.61
N TYR A 15 5.09 -5.37 -1.22
CA TYR A 15 5.99 -6.42 -1.66
C TYR A 15 6.44 -7.31 -0.50
N LEU A 16 6.95 -6.74 0.59
CA LEU A 16 7.42 -7.51 1.75
C LEU A 16 6.31 -8.35 2.38
N ILE A 17 5.11 -7.80 2.54
CA ILE A 17 3.96 -8.54 3.05
C ILE A 17 3.61 -9.73 2.14
N SER A 18 3.70 -9.58 0.82
CA SER A 18 3.50 -10.70 -0.12
C SER A 18 4.58 -11.80 -0.01
N GLN A 19 5.79 -11.45 0.47
CA GLN A 19 6.83 -12.44 0.73
C GLN A 19 6.59 -13.17 2.06
N ILE A 20 6.11 -12.44 3.09
CA ILE A 20 5.72 -13.04 4.37
C ILE A 20 4.59 -14.05 4.16
N GLU A 21 3.59 -13.72 3.37
CA GLU A 21 2.48 -14.63 3.04
C GLU A 21 2.94 -15.99 2.48
N LYS A 22 4.03 -15.97 1.70
CA LYS A 22 4.62 -17.15 1.05
C LYS A 22 5.64 -17.87 1.93
N HIS A 23 6.01 -17.29 3.07
CA HIS A 23 7.05 -17.85 3.92
C HIS A 23 6.51 -19.08 4.68
N PRO A 24 7.26 -20.20 4.73
CA PRO A 24 6.81 -21.42 5.40
C PRO A 24 6.47 -21.19 6.88
N ASP A 25 7.24 -20.36 7.59
CA ASP A 25 6.97 -20.05 8.99
C ASP A 25 5.62 -19.36 9.19
N TYR A 26 5.22 -18.48 8.26
CA TYR A 26 3.91 -17.83 8.32
C TYR A 26 2.78 -18.84 8.01
N GLN A 27 2.99 -19.71 7.01
CA GLN A 27 2.01 -20.74 6.64
C GLN A 27 1.83 -21.82 7.71
N ALA A 28 2.86 -22.06 8.53
CA ALA A 28 2.82 -23.01 9.63
C ALA A 28 2.17 -22.45 10.90
N LEU A 29 1.78 -21.17 10.93
CA LEU A 29 1.09 -20.58 12.07
C LEU A 29 -0.29 -21.22 12.23
N ASP A 30 -0.51 -21.89 13.35
CA ASP A 30 -1.85 -22.26 13.83
C ASP A 30 -2.49 -21.08 14.56
N TYR A 31 -2.64 -19.98 13.83
CA TYR A 31 -3.14 -18.71 14.35
C TYR A 31 -4.05 -18.05 13.31
N GLN A 32 -5.28 -17.74 13.71
CA GLN A 32 -6.25 -17.00 12.90
C GLN A 32 -6.54 -15.65 13.56
N PRO A 33 -5.85 -14.58 13.13
CA PRO A 33 -6.14 -13.23 13.60
C PRO A 33 -7.43 -12.68 12.97
N ASP A 34 -8.04 -11.70 13.64
CA ASP A 34 -9.17 -10.93 13.08
C ASP A 34 -8.77 -10.11 11.84
N LEU A 35 -7.49 -9.72 11.75
CA LEU A 35 -6.90 -9.03 10.61
C LEU A 35 -5.86 -9.93 9.95
N THR A 36 -6.08 -10.23 8.69
CA THR A 36 -5.24 -11.11 7.87
C THR A 36 -4.15 -10.33 7.14
N ILE A 37 -3.16 -11.05 6.59
CA ILE A 37 -2.23 -10.46 5.62
C ILE A 37 -2.97 -9.88 4.40
N GLY A 38 -4.08 -10.50 3.98
CA GLY A 38 -4.91 -9.98 2.89
C GLY A 38 -5.50 -8.60 3.21
N ASP A 39 -5.90 -8.36 4.46
CA ASP A 39 -6.36 -7.05 4.92
C ASP A 39 -5.25 -6.00 4.85
N ALA A 40 -4.03 -6.37 5.27
CA ALA A 40 -2.87 -5.48 5.17
C ALA A 40 -2.51 -5.15 3.72
N GLN A 41 -2.53 -6.14 2.82
CA GLN A 41 -2.32 -5.91 1.38
C GLN A 41 -3.40 -5.01 0.77
N THR A 42 -4.64 -5.16 1.20
CA THR A 42 -5.76 -4.33 0.76
C THR A 42 -5.61 -2.89 1.24
N ALA A 43 -5.31 -2.68 2.52
CA ALA A 43 -5.07 -1.36 3.09
C ALA A 43 -3.91 -0.61 2.39
N LEU A 44 -2.81 -1.31 2.11
CA LEU A 44 -1.69 -0.72 1.35
C LEU A 44 -2.04 -0.38 -0.10
N SER A 45 -2.96 -1.14 -0.70
CA SER A 45 -3.45 -0.84 -2.05
C SER A 45 -4.29 0.43 -2.06
N TYR A 46 -5.18 0.60 -1.07
CA TYR A 46 -5.93 1.86 -0.91
C TYR A 46 -5.01 3.04 -0.64
N LEU A 47 -4.05 2.89 0.27
CA LEU A 47 -3.07 3.95 0.55
C LEU A 47 -2.30 4.35 -0.71
N LYS A 48 -1.87 3.37 -1.52
CA LYS A 48 -1.19 3.63 -2.78
C LYS A 48 -2.08 4.46 -3.74
N CYS A 49 -3.33 4.07 -3.93
CA CYS A 49 -4.25 4.80 -4.81
C CYS A 49 -4.41 6.25 -4.36
N GLU A 50 -4.63 6.48 -3.06
CA GLU A 50 -4.75 7.85 -2.51
C GLU A 50 -3.47 8.66 -2.70
N LEU A 51 -2.28 8.05 -2.56
CA LEU A 51 -1.01 8.73 -2.81
C LEU A 51 -0.85 9.12 -4.28
N GLU A 52 -1.20 8.22 -5.21
CA GLU A 52 -1.15 8.46 -6.65
C GLU A 52 -2.14 9.57 -7.07
N ASP A 53 -3.35 9.56 -6.53
CA ASP A 53 -4.38 10.56 -6.80
C ASP A 53 -3.96 11.95 -6.30
N ASN A 54 -3.36 12.03 -5.10
CA ASN A 54 -2.87 13.28 -4.53
C ASN A 54 -1.63 13.85 -5.26
N GLN A 55 -0.94 13.04 -6.07
CA GLN A 55 0.17 13.49 -6.91
C GLN A 55 -0.31 14.03 -8.27
N GLN A 56 -1.58 13.85 -8.64
CA GLN A 56 -2.10 14.41 -9.88
C GLN A 56 -2.24 15.94 -9.75
N PRO A 57 -1.68 16.73 -10.68
CA PRO A 57 -1.89 18.17 -10.67
C PRO A 57 -3.39 18.45 -10.84
N SER A 58 -3.96 19.24 -9.95
CA SER A 58 -5.35 19.69 -10.04
C SER A 58 -5.52 20.44 -11.37
N ILE A 59 -6.13 19.80 -12.37
CA ILE A 59 -6.45 20.46 -13.63
C ILE A 59 -7.61 21.42 -13.31
N VAL A 60 -7.27 22.65 -12.92
CA VAL A 60 -8.24 23.74 -12.84
C VAL A 60 -8.63 24.07 -14.27
N PHE A 61 -9.75 23.52 -14.74
CA PHE A 61 -10.40 24.02 -15.93
C PHE A 61 -10.95 25.41 -15.61
N GLU A 62 -10.15 26.42 -15.89
CA GLU A 62 -10.60 27.81 -15.93
C GLU A 62 -11.54 27.93 -17.14
N SER A 63 -12.84 27.86 -16.87
CA SER A 63 -13.88 28.16 -17.86
C SER A 63 -13.76 29.63 -18.25
N VAL A 64 -13.22 29.88 -19.44
CA VAL A 64 -13.18 31.20 -20.05
C VAL A 64 -14.58 31.52 -20.58
N ASP A 65 -15.29 32.40 -19.86
CA ASP A 65 -16.46 33.14 -20.38
C ASP A 65 -16.02 34.34 -21.23
#